data_AF-A0A8H5WUS6-F1
#
_entry.id   AF-A0A8H5WUS6-F1
#
_cell.length_a   1.000
_cell.length_b   1.000
_cell.length_c   1.000
_cell.angle_alpha   90.00
_cell.angle_beta   90.00
_cell.angle_gamma   90.00
#
_symmetry.space_group_name_H-M   'P 1'
#
loop_
_entity.id
_entity.type
_entity.pdbx_description
1 polymer ?
#
loop_
_entity_poly.entity_id
_entity_poly.type
_entity_poly.pdbx_seq_one_letter_code
_entity_poly.pdbx_strand_id
1 'polypeptide(L)'
;MPKEKNYNPVQAQRKADKAKALKKGKHERQERLNEKLSRKNPERIQKQIDDIKKITSSGGKLTRHEEQTLEGLEKELKAVKKAREALGDKAPTFSRGWNRDHDSGSRVLGKRRRGSNDATTSDEEVPDDVKSIPMPRDTPPPIPKEVMDKWYAERRARREAENPRPDAEDKQQKREAPVVEAKTVYEAKPVVRDLRKEAVSAFVPTAVKMKMNKGQGQGGLIEPEEADRLEQEGYLKTADRSSEARPDQGQSSRHVTMEDVEDKEA
;
A
#
# COMPACT_ATOMS: atom_id res chain seq x y z
N MET A 1 45.43 -28.87 6.83
CA MET A 1 45.22 -28.26 8.16
C MET A 1 44.20 -27.14 8.02
N PRO A 2 42.98 -27.29 8.57
CA PRO A 2 41.97 -26.24 8.53
C PRO A 2 42.50 -25.05 9.34
N LYS A 3 42.70 -23.89 8.68
CA LYS A 3 43.13 -22.65 9.35
C LYS A 3 42.11 -22.34 10.46
N GLU A 4 42.55 -22.42 11.70
CA GLU A 4 41.77 -22.04 12.87
C GLU A 4 41.29 -20.61 12.63
N LYS A 5 39.98 -20.46 12.46
CA LYS A 5 39.37 -19.15 12.27
C LYS A 5 39.59 -18.41 13.58
N ASN A 6 40.58 -17.51 13.60
CA ASN A 6 40.77 -16.51 14.65
C ASN A 6 39.51 -15.64 14.72
N TYR A 7 38.49 -16.15 15.40
CA TYR A 7 37.28 -15.42 15.71
C TYR A 7 37.66 -14.47 16.83
N ASN A 8 37.82 -13.20 16.48
CA ASN A 8 37.80 -12.14 17.46
C ASN A 8 36.51 -12.32 18.30
N PRO A 9 36.61 -12.58 19.61
CA PRO A 9 35.47 -12.95 20.45
C PRO A 9 34.36 -11.88 20.42
N VAL A 10 34.75 -10.61 20.26
CA VAL A 10 33.82 -9.49 20.11
C VAL A 10 33.02 -9.56 18.81
N GLN A 11 33.67 -9.99 17.71
CA GLN A 11 32.96 -10.18 16.43
C GLN A 11 32.06 -11.41 16.45
N ALA A 12 32.44 -12.48 17.16
CA ALA A 12 31.59 -13.65 17.35
C ALA A 12 30.32 -13.29 18.14
N GLN A 13 30.45 -12.51 19.21
CA GLN A 13 29.32 -11.99 19.99
C GLN A 13 28.41 -11.11 19.14
N ARG A 14 28.95 -10.12 18.41
CA ARG A 14 28.13 -9.27 17.51
C ARG A 14 27.41 -10.05 16.42
N LYS A 15 28.04 -11.08 15.85
CA LYS A 15 27.40 -11.98 14.86
C LYS A 15 26.30 -12.82 15.51
N ALA A 16 26.53 -13.34 16.71
CA ALA A 16 25.52 -14.06 17.47
C ALA A 16 24.32 -13.15 17.83
N ASP A 17 24.56 -11.92 18.26
CA ASP A 17 23.51 -10.96 18.59
C ASP A 17 22.74 -10.52 17.35
N LYS A 18 23.41 -10.30 16.22
CA LYS A 18 22.75 -10.06 14.93
C LYS A 18 21.90 -11.26 14.50
N ALA A 19 22.39 -12.48 14.67
CA ALA A 19 21.62 -13.69 14.36
C ALA A 19 20.38 -13.83 15.26
N LYS A 20 20.52 -13.55 16.56
CA LYS A 20 19.40 -13.51 17.51
C LYS A 20 18.38 -12.43 17.13
N ALA A 21 18.85 -11.23 16.79
CA ALA A 21 18.00 -10.12 16.35
C ALA A 21 17.24 -10.47 15.06
N LEU A 22 17.90 -11.09 14.08
CA LEU A 22 17.26 -11.55 12.85
C LEU A 22 16.26 -12.67 13.12
N LYS A 23 16.56 -13.62 14.02
CA LYS A 23 15.63 -14.67 14.41
C LYS A 23 14.39 -14.08 15.08
N LYS A 24 14.57 -13.13 15.99
CA LYS A 24 13.48 -12.37 16.63
C LYS A 24 12.64 -11.61 15.59
N GLY A 25 13.27 -10.87 14.68
CA GLY A 25 12.57 -10.13 13.63
C GLY A 25 11.79 -11.03 12.65
N LYS A 26 12.34 -12.20 12.31
CA LYS A 26 11.63 -13.21 11.50
C LYS A 26 10.45 -13.80 12.25
N HIS A 27 10.60 -14.09 13.54
CA HIS A 27 9.52 -14.57 14.40
C HIS A 27 8.39 -13.54 14.51
N GLU A 28 8.70 -12.28 14.82
CA GLU A 28 7.71 -11.20 14.90
C GLU A 28 6.97 -11.00 13.57
N ARG A 29 7.68 -11.08 12.44
CA ARG A 29 7.04 -11.02 11.11
C ARG A 29 6.09 -12.21 10.91
N GLN A 30 6.50 -13.42 11.30
CA GLN A 30 5.65 -14.61 11.21
C GLN A 30 4.45 -14.52 12.14
N GLU A 31 4.61 -14.03 13.37
CA GLU A 31 3.51 -13.78 14.31
C GLU A 31 2.49 -12.79 13.74
N ARG A 32 2.96 -11.67 13.16
CA ARG A 32 2.07 -10.71 12.48
C ARG A 32 1.32 -11.33 11.30
N LEU A 33 1.94 -12.25 10.57
CA LEU A 33 1.27 -12.98 9.50
C LEU A 33 0.26 -14.00 10.06
N ASN A 34 0.61 -14.74 11.11
CA ASN A 34 -0.28 -15.70 11.76
C ASN A 34 -1.49 -14.99 12.39
N GLU A 35 -1.29 -13.82 12.98
CA GLU A 35 -2.38 -12.99 13.51
C GLU A 35 -3.32 -12.52 12.38
N LYS A 36 -2.77 -12.09 11.24
CA LYS A 36 -3.60 -11.71 10.08
C LYS A 36 -4.36 -12.89 9.48
N LEU A 37 -3.72 -14.06 9.37
CA LEU A 37 -4.33 -15.25 8.79
C LEU A 37 -5.37 -15.88 9.72
N SER A 38 -5.12 -15.94 11.03
CA SER A 38 -6.09 -16.46 12.00
C SER A 38 -7.38 -15.64 12.07
N ARG A 39 -7.32 -14.33 11.78
CA ARG A 39 -8.51 -13.47 11.63
C ARG A 39 -9.36 -13.80 10.39
N LYS A 40 -8.88 -14.64 9.46
CA LYS A 40 -9.69 -15.10 8.34
C LYS A 40 -10.53 -16.30 8.77
N ASN A 41 -11.77 -16.37 8.28
CA ASN A 41 -12.72 -17.41 8.66
C ASN A 41 -12.48 -18.69 7.82
N PRO A 42 -12.04 -19.81 8.42
CA PRO A 42 -11.76 -21.06 7.70
C PRO A 42 -13.02 -21.66 7.09
N GLU A 43 -14.18 -21.54 7.76
CA GLU A 43 -15.46 -22.06 7.28
C GLU A 43 -15.92 -21.35 5.99
N ARG A 44 -15.62 -20.04 5.88
CA ARG A 44 -15.96 -19.28 4.68
C ARG A 44 -15.12 -19.73 3.48
N ILE A 45 -13.82 -19.95 3.69
CA ILE A 45 -12.90 -20.42 2.64
C ILE A 45 -13.29 -21.85 2.23
N GLN A 46 -13.63 -22.70 3.19
CA GLN A 46 -14.11 -24.06 2.90
C GLN A 46 -15.37 -24.05 2.04
N LYS A 47 -16.37 -23.21 2.36
CA LYS A 47 -17.57 -23.07 1.52
C LYS A 47 -17.25 -22.68 0.08
N GLN A 48 -16.34 -21.73 -0.12
CA GLN A 48 -15.93 -21.32 -1.47
C GLN A 48 -15.26 -22.46 -2.24
N ILE A 49 -14.41 -23.24 -1.58
CA ILE A 49 -13.80 -24.45 -2.16
C ILE A 49 -14.89 -25.45 -2.53
N ASP A 50 -15.84 -25.69 -1.62
CA ASP A 50 -16.93 -26.63 -1.85
C ASP A 50 -17.83 -26.17 -2.99
N ASP A 51 -18.10 -24.87 -3.13
CA ASP A 51 -18.90 -24.32 -4.22
C ASP A 51 -18.20 -24.45 -5.57
N ILE A 52 -16.89 -24.20 -5.65
CA ILE A 52 -16.10 -24.42 -6.89
C ILE A 52 -16.01 -25.92 -7.20
N LYS A 53 -15.81 -26.76 -6.19
CA LYS A 53 -15.81 -28.23 -6.37
C LYS A 53 -17.17 -28.75 -6.79
N LYS A 54 -18.28 -28.19 -6.30
CA LYS A 54 -19.62 -28.55 -6.78
C LYS A 54 -19.78 -28.30 -8.27
N ILE A 55 -19.21 -27.23 -8.82
CA ILE A 55 -19.23 -26.97 -10.28
C ILE A 55 -18.52 -28.10 -11.04
N THR A 56 -17.37 -28.58 -10.52
CA THR A 56 -16.69 -29.76 -11.10
C THR A 56 -17.53 -31.03 -10.98
N SER A 57 -18.16 -31.25 -9.82
CA SER A 57 -18.99 -32.44 -9.57
C SER A 57 -20.28 -32.43 -10.38
N SER A 58 -20.83 -31.25 -10.70
CA SER A 58 -21.98 -31.09 -11.59
C SER A 58 -21.62 -31.25 -13.08
N GLY A 59 -20.38 -31.63 -13.41
CA GLY A 59 -19.92 -31.88 -14.77
C GLY A 59 -19.49 -30.63 -15.55
N GLY A 60 -19.42 -29.47 -14.88
CA GLY A 60 -18.88 -28.24 -15.47
C GLY A 60 -17.36 -28.25 -15.47
N LYS A 61 -16.74 -27.84 -16.57
CA LYS A 61 -15.29 -27.60 -16.62
C LYS A 61 -14.99 -26.27 -15.95
N LEU A 62 -14.06 -26.25 -15.01
CA LEU A 62 -13.61 -25.00 -14.40
C LEU A 62 -12.90 -24.15 -15.45
N THR A 63 -13.11 -22.85 -15.36
CA THR A 63 -12.29 -21.89 -16.08
C THR A 63 -10.88 -21.87 -15.48
N ARG A 64 -9.87 -21.46 -16.27
CA ARG A 64 -8.49 -21.28 -15.78
C ARG A 64 -8.43 -20.39 -14.53
N HIS A 65 -9.29 -19.38 -14.46
CA HIS A 65 -9.39 -18.51 -13.29
C HIS A 65 -9.91 -19.27 -12.07
N GLU A 66 -10.97 -20.07 -12.24
CA GLU A 66 -11.53 -20.88 -11.15
C GLU A 66 -10.54 -21.92 -10.62
N GLU A 67 -9.78 -22.58 -11.49
CA GLU A 67 -8.69 -23.49 -11.10
C GLU A 67 -7.64 -22.76 -10.26
N GLN A 68 -7.19 -21.57 -10.70
CA GLN A 68 -6.25 -20.75 -9.96
C GLN A 68 -6.83 -20.30 -8.61
N THR A 69 -8.13 -19.95 -8.56
CA THR A 69 -8.78 -19.60 -7.29
C THR A 69 -8.93 -20.79 -6.36
N LEU A 70 -9.22 -21.98 -6.87
CA LEU A 70 -9.29 -23.21 -6.08
C LEU A 70 -7.92 -23.49 -5.43
N GLU A 71 -6.85 -23.46 -6.21
CA GLU A 71 -5.49 -23.65 -5.70
C GLU A 71 -5.12 -22.59 -4.65
N GLY A 72 -5.50 -21.33 -4.89
CA GLY A 72 -5.30 -20.22 -3.96
C GLY A 72 -6.04 -20.44 -2.63
N LEU A 73 -7.32 -20.79 -2.69
CA LEU A 73 -8.17 -21.01 -1.52
C LEU A 73 -7.71 -22.24 -0.71
N GLU A 74 -7.27 -23.31 -1.37
CA GLU A 74 -6.74 -24.49 -0.67
C GLU A 74 -5.44 -24.19 0.09
N LYS A 75 -4.53 -23.42 -0.51
CA LYS A 75 -3.31 -22.95 0.16
C LYS A 75 -3.65 -22.00 1.32
N GLU A 76 -4.61 -21.11 1.11
CA GLU A 76 -5.06 -20.18 2.14
C GLU A 76 -5.69 -20.91 3.33
N LEU A 77 -6.55 -21.90 3.09
CA LEU A 77 -7.17 -22.70 4.15
C LEU A 77 -6.12 -23.43 5.00
N LYS A 78 -5.11 -24.04 4.36
CA LYS A 78 -3.98 -24.67 5.07
C LYS A 78 -3.20 -23.65 5.90
N ALA A 79 -2.93 -22.47 5.34
CA ALA A 79 -2.21 -21.40 6.04
C ALA A 79 -3.02 -20.84 7.24
N VAL A 80 -4.33 -20.68 7.09
CA VAL A 80 -5.23 -20.23 8.16
C VAL A 80 -5.32 -21.25 9.28
N LYS A 81 -5.47 -22.55 8.97
CA LYS A 81 -5.45 -23.62 9.98
C LYS A 81 -4.13 -23.65 10.75
N LYS A 82 -2.99 -23.63 10.05
CA LYS A 82 -1.66 -23.57 10.66
C LYS A 82 -1.45 -22.33 11.54
N ALA A 83 -1.91 -21.16 11.07
CA ALA A 83 -1.82 -19.92 11.82
C ALA A 83 -2.67 -19.95 13.10
N ARG A 84 -3.84 -20.60 13.05
CA ARG A 84 -4.71 -20.79 14.22
C ARG A 84 -4.11 -21.77 15.22
N GLU A 85 -3.56 -22.88 14.75
CA GLU A 85 -2.84 -23.84 15.61
C GLU A 85 -1.64 -23.16 16.30
N ALA A 86 -0.89 -22.32 15.59
CA ALA A 86 0.22 -21.57 16.18
C ALA A 86 -0.23 -20.51 17.21
N LEU A 87 -1.45 -19.98 17.09
CA LEU A 87 -2.05 -19.05 18.06
C LEU A 87 -2.79 -19.76 19.20
N GLY A 88 -3.18 -21.03 19.01
CA GLY A 88 -3.97 -21.81 19.96
C GLY A 88 -5.28 -21.10 20.34
N ASP A 89 -5.54 -21.03 21.64
CA ASP A 89 -6.75 -20.42 22.21
C ASP A 89 -6.84 -18.90 21.98
N LYS A 90 -5.75 -18.24 21.55
CA LYS A 90 -5.75 -16.81 21.21
C LYS A 90 -6.38 -16.55 19.83
N ALA A 91 -6.63 -17.58 19.04
CA ALA A 91 -7.20 -17.43 17.71
C ALA A 91 -8.67 -16.94 17.80
N PRO A 92 -9.08 -15.94 16.99
CA PRO A 92 -10.46 -15.50 16.98
C PRO A 92 -11.41 -16.64 16.59
N THR A 93 -12.47 -16.81 17.38
CA THR A 93 -13.55 -17.77 17.12
C THR A 93 -14.61 -17.10 16.22
N PHE A 94 -15.09 -17.83 15.20
CA PHE A 94 -16.05 -17.32 14.21
C PHE A 94 -17.41 -18.01 14.34
N SER A 95 -17.83 -18.25 15.59
CA SER A 95 -19.12 -18.85 15.88
C SER A 95 -20.24 -18.05 15.20
N ARG A 96 -21.14 -18.76 14.51
CA ARG A 96 -22.29 -18.19 13.79
C ARG A 96 -23.10 -17.37 14.80
N GLY A 97 -23.08 -16.06 14.61
CA GLY A 97 -23.42 -15.11 15.67
C GLY A 97 -24.84 -15.27 16.17
N TRP A 98 -25.00 -15.27 17.50
CA TRP A 98 -26.15 -14.81 18.28
C TRP A 98 -25.76 -14.72 19.77
N ASN A 99 -24.57 -14.20 20.09
CA ASN A 99 -24.24 -13.83 21.48
C ASN A 99 -23.98 -12.33 21.52
N ARG A 100 -25.07 -11.56 21.41
CA ARG A 100 -25.09 -10.11 21.64
C ARG A 100 -25.20 -9.77 23.14
N ASP A 101 -25.30 -10.79 24.01
CA ASP A 101 -25.77 -10.59 25.38
C ASP A 101 -24.70 -10.81 26.47
N HIS A 102 -23.42 -10.99 26.15
CA HIS A 102 -22.45 -11.30 27.20
C HIS A 102 -21.08 -10.61 27.16
N ASP A 103 -20.89 -9.54 26.38
CA ASP A 103 -19.74 -8.63 26.57
C ASP A 103 -19.91 -7.24 25.92
N SER A 104 -21.07 -6.60 26.09
CA SER A 104 -21.25 -5.18 25.77
C SER A 104 -21.04 -4.30 27.01
N GLY A 105 -20.04 -4.61 27.83
CA GLY A 105 -19.77 -3.92 29.09
C GLY A 105 -18.53 -2.99 29.08
N SER A 106 -17.68 -3.00 28.05
CA SER A 106 -16.32 -2.46 28.24
C SER A 106 -15.74 -1.54 27.15
N ARG A 107 -16.47 -1.09 26.11
CA ARG A 107 -15.89 -0.17 25.10
C ARG A 107 -16.84 0.89 24.51
N VAL A 108 -17.80 1.40 25.28
CA VAL A 108 -18.60 2.58 24.88
C VAL A 108 -18.19 3.80 25.70
N LEU A 109 -16.97 4.28 25.49
CA LEU A 109 -16.60 5.65 25.85
C LEU A 109 -15.83 6.26 24.68
N GLY A 110 -16.53 7.06 23.86
CA GLY A 110 -15.87 8.13 23.10
C GLY A 110 -16.20 8.31 21.62
N LYS A 111 -16.97 7.45 20.95
CA LYS A 111 -17.32 7.67 19.53
C LYS A 111 -18.80 7.39 19.25
N ARG A 112 -19.64 8.36 19.57
CA ARG A 112 -20.99 8.48 19.00
C ARG A 112 -20.87 8.49 17.48
N ARG A 113 -21.46 7.50 16.79
CA ARG A 113 -21.73 7.62 15.34
C ARG A 113 -22.81 8.69 15.18
N ARG A 114 -22.40 9.88 14.76
CA ARG A 114 -23.31 10.94 14.32
C ARG A 114 -23.90 10.50 12.98
N GLY A 115 -25.05 9.81 13.02
CA GLY A 115 -25.76 9.40 11.78
C GLY A 115 -26.65 8.17 11.84
N SER A 116 -26.94 7.59 13.02
CA SER A 116 -27.87 6.46 13.12
C SER A 116 -29.13 6.84 13.90
N ASN A 117 -29.83 7.87 13.42
CA ASN A 117 -31.29 7.94 13.54
C ASN A 117 -31.78 8.00 12.11
N ASP A 118 -31.83 6.82 11.49
CA ASP A 118 -32.67 6.61 10.32
C ASP A 118 -34.11 6.79 10.82
N ALA A 119 -34.72 7.88 10.39
CA ALA A 119 -36.04 8.32 10.81
C ALA A 119 -37.10 7.51 10.06
N THR A 120 -37.10 6.18 10.23
CA THR A 120 -38.25 5.35 9.89
C THR A 120 -39.17 5.30 11.10
N THR A 121 -39.88 6.41 11.33
CA THR A 121 -41.01 6.45 12.27
C THR A 121 -42.11 5.57 11.69
N SER A 122 -42.06 4.27 11.98
CA SER A 122 -43.20 3.40 11.71
C SER A 122 -44.30 3.81 12.68
N ASP A 123 -45.44 4.26 12.15
CA ASP A 123 -46.63 4.66 12.92
C ASP A 123 -47.15 3.52 13.83
N GLU A 124 -46.62 2.31 13.68
CA GLU A 124 -46.98 1.07 14.36
C GLU A 124 -46.71 1.04 15.88
N GLU A 125 -45.96 2.00 16.46
CA GLU A 125 -45.60 1.99 17.89
C GLU A 125 -46.49 2.87 18.79
N VAL A 126 -47.48 3.58 18.22
CA VAL A 126 -48.44 4.40 18.99
C VAL A 126 -49.76 3.63 19.18
N PRO A 127 -50.28 3.45 20.41
CA PRO A 127 -51.58 2.80 20.64
C PRO A 127 -52.74 3.48 19.89
N ASP A 128 -53.69 2.70 19.39
CA ASP A 128 -54.80 3.19 18.53
C ASP A 128 -55.66 4.27 19.20
N ASP A 129 -55.84 4.19 20.53
CA ASP A 129 -56.57 5.20 21.31
C ASP A 129 -55.95 6.60 21.20
N VAL A 130 -54.61 6.68 21.11
CA VAL A 130 -53.86 7.93 20.98
C VAL A 130 -53.92 8.45 19.54
N LYS A 131 -53.94 7.55 18.55
CA LYS A 131 -54.08 7.91 17.13
C LYS A 131 -55.45 8.49 16.78
N SER A 132 -56.49 8.07 17.50
CA SER A 132 -57.86 8.53 17.27
C SER A 132 -58.14 9.94 17.78
N ILE A 133 -57.23 10.50 18.60
CA ILE A 133 -57.40 11.85 19.15
C ILE A 133 -57.40 12.85 17.97
N PRO A 134 -58.51 13.57 17.74
CA PRO A 134 -58.60 14.50 16.63
C PRO A 134 -57.62 15.66 16.84
N MET A 135 -56.90 16.01 15.78
CA MET A 135 -56.02 17.17 15.79
C MET A 135 -56.84 18.45 16.05
N PRO A 136 -56.32 19.41 16.84
CA PRO A 136 -56.95 20.71 17.00
C PRO A 136 -57.23 21.37 15.65
N ARG A 137 -58.35 22.11 15.54
CA ARG A 137 -58.79 22.74 14.29
C ARG A 137 -57.77 23.71 13.68
N ASP A 138 -56.81 24.18 14.46
CA ASP A 138 -55.77 25.12 14.06
C ASP A 138 -54.45 24.45 13.68
N THR A 139 -54.39 23.12 13.55
CA THR A 139 -53.18 22.46 13.03
C THR A 139 -53.10 22.69 11.53
N PRO A 140 -52.10 23.43 11.02
CA PRO A 140 -51.97 23.70 9.60
C PRO A 140 -51.81 22.38 8.83
N PRO A 141 -52.22 22.34 7.55
CA PRO A 141 -52.02 21.17 6.72
C PRO A 141 -50.53 20.79 6.67
N PRO A 142 -50.20 19.49 6.58
CA PRO A 142 -48.82 19.05 6.52
C PRO A 142 -48.11 19.69 5.32
N ILE A 143 -46.86 20.10 5.53
CA ILE A 143 -46.04 20.71 4.49
C ILE A 143 -45.90 19.71 3.34
N PRO A 144 -46.18 20.11 2.08
CA PRO A 144 -46.08 19.20 0.95
C PRO A 144 -44.66 18.65 0.83
N LYS A 145 -44.55 17.34 0.57
CA LYS A 145 -43.29 16.60 0.52
C LYS A 145 -42.27 17.23 -0.43
N GLU A 146 -42.71 17.81 -1.54
CA GLU A 146 -41.83 18.49 -2.50
C GLU A 146 -41.07 19.68 -1.91
N VAL A 147 -41.71 20.44 -1.00
CA VAL A 147 -41.08 21.58 -0.32
C VAL A 147 -40.03 21.06 0.68
N MET A 148 -40.35 19.98 1.39
CA MET A 148 -39.39 19.31 2.28
C MET A 148 -38.21 18.74 1.51
N ASP A 149 -38.46 18.09 0.38
CA ASP A 149 -37.42 17.50 -0.48
C ASP A 149 -36.48 18.57 -1.02
N LYS A 150 -37.01 19.73 -1.45
CA LYS A 150 -36.21 20.91 -1.85
C LYS A 150 -35.36 21.43 -0.69
N TRP A 151 -35.93 21.58 0.50
CA TRP A 151 -35.22 22.03 1.70
C TRP A 151 -34.07 21.08 2.10
N TYR A 152 -34.31 19.76 2.05
CA TYR A 152 -33.28 18.76 2.32
C TYR A 152 -32.21 18.67 1.21
N ALA A 153 -32.58 18.94 -0.04
CA ALA A 153 -31.63 18.99 -1.16
C ALA A 153 -30.70 20.19 -1.04
N GLU A 154 -31.24 21.39 -0.79
CA GLU A 154 -30.46 22.61 -0.58
C GLU A 154 -29.53 22.48 0.64
N ARG A 155 -30.02 21.86 1.72
CA ARG A 155 -29.21 21.57 2.91
C ARG A 155 -28.07 20.59 2.62
N ARG A 156 -28.30 19.59 1.76
CA ARG A 156 -27.25 18.65 1.33
C ARG A 156 -26.22 19.34 0.45
N ALA A 157 -26.66 20.11 -0.55
CA ALA A 157 -25.79 20.87 -1.44
C ALA A 157 -24.91 21.87 -0.67
N ARG A 158 -25.47 22.59 0.31
CA ARG A 158 -24.70 23.50 1.18
C ARG A 158 -23.63 22.76 1.99
N ARG A 159 -23.93 21.57 2.50
CA ARG A 159 -22.97 20.75 3.26
C ARG A 159 -21.86 20.19 2.37
N GLU A 160 -22.19 19.86 1.13
CA GLU A 160 -21.25 19.40 0.11
C GLU A 160 -20.32 20.53 -0.35
N ALA A 161 -20.84 21.76 -0.46
CA ALA A 161 -20.03 22.94 -0.75
C ALA A 161 -19.12 23.36 0.42
N GLU A 162 -19.58 23.23 1.67
CA GLU A 162 -18.79 23.57 2.87
C GLU A 162 -17.75 22.50 3.21
N ASN A 163 -18.03 21.23 2.90
CA ASN A 163 -17.10 20.13 3.06
C ASN A 163 -17.05 19.32 1.75
N PRO A 164 -16.31 19.81 0.73
CA PRO A 164 -16.03 19.00 -0.44
C PRO A 164 -15.27 17.78 0.07
N ARG A 165 -15.96 16.64 0.11
CA ARG A 165 -15.31 15.38 0.46
C ARG A 165 -14.35 15.10 -0.71
N PRO A 166 -13.05 14.89 -0.46
CA PRO A 166 -12.22 14.28 -1.48
C PRO A 166 -12.71 12.84 -1.61
N ASP A 167 -13.54 12.59 -2.63
CA ASP A 167 -13.95 11.26 -3.00
C ASP A 167 -12.72 10.46 -3.43
N ALA A 168 -12.34 9.53 -2.57
CA ALA A 168 -12.03 8.13 -2.84
C ALA A 168 -11.22 7.72 -4.10
N GLU A 169 -10.37 8.56 -4.71
CA GLU A 169 -9.45 8.10 -5.77
C GLU A 169 -7.95 8.17 -5.43
N ASP A 170 -7.53 8.87 -4.36
CA ASP A 170 -6.11 8.93 -3.98
C ASP A 170 -5.86 8.37 -2.58
N LYS A 171 -5.99 7.05 -2.44
CA LYS A 171 -5.47 6.31 -1.29
C LYS A 171 -4.30 5.42 -1.68
N GLN A 172 -3.20 6.03 -2.05
CA GLN A 172 -1.86 5.49 -1.81
C GLN A 172 -0.82 6.58 -2.08
N GLN A 173 -0.38 7.28 -1.03
CA GLN A 173 1.05 7.33 -0.69
C GLN A 173 1.33 8.21 0.54
N LYS A 174 1.99 7.56 1.50
CA LYS A 174 3.04 8.07 2.39
C LYS A 174 2.77 9.26 3.30
N ARG A 175 2.91 8.96 4.59
CA ARG A 175 3.28 9.88 5.65
C ARG A 175 4.63 10.53 5.32
N GLU A 176 4.76 11.84 5.53
CA GLU A 176 5.72 12.52 6.44
C GLU A 176 6.09 13.96 5.99
N ALA A 177 6.37 14.82 7.00
CA ALA A 177 7.06 16.12 7.01
C ALA A 177 6.21 17.42 7.07
N PRO A 178 6.67 18.44 7.84
CA PRO A 178 5.88 19.62 8.22
C PRO A 178 5.62 20.57 7.04
N VAL A 179 4.44 21.20 7.09
CA VAL A 179 3.91 22.16 6.11
C VAL A 179 4.81 23.39 6.05
N VAL A 180 5.64 23.48 5.01
CA VAL A 180 6.17 24.75 4.53
C VAL A 180 5.14 25.30 3.55
N GLU A 181 4.55 26.45 3.86
CA GLU A 181 3.57 27.12 3.01
C GLU A 181 4.22 27.54 1.68
N ALA A 182 4.11 26.69 0.67
CA ALA A 182 4.52 27.00 -0.68
C ALA A 182 3.56 28.02 -1.28
N LYS A 183 3.96 29.30 -1.27
CA LYS A 183 3.29 30.36 -2.05
C LYS A 183 3.45 30.03 -3.53
N THR A 184 2.44 29.39 -4.11
CA THR A 184 2.36 29.17 -5.55
C THR A 184 2.06 30.51 -6.23
N VAL A 185 3.08 31.11 -6.84
CA VAL A 185 2.90 32.18 -7.81
C VAL A 185 2.42 31.54 -9.11
N TYR A 186 1.32 32.03 -9.69
CA TYR A 186 0.83 31.54 -10.97
C TYR A 186 1.77 31.98 -12.09
N GLU A 187 2.75 31.13 -12.42
CA GLU A 187 3.56 31.29 -13.62
C GLU A 187 2.87 30.61 -14.82
N ALA A 188 2.50 31.41 -15.82
CA ALA A 188 1.83 30.96 -17.03
C ALA A 188 2.81 30.43 -18.09
N LYS A 189 3.93 29.80 -17.68
CA LYS A 189 4.88 29.21 -18.64
C LYS A 189 4.39 27.82 -19.04
N PRO A 190 4.23 27.52 -20.35
CA PRO A 190 3.81 26.19 -20.79
C PRO A 190 4.89 25.15 -20.44
N VAL A 191 4.47 24.05 -19.80
CA VAL A 191 5.34 22.91 -19.49
C VAL A 191 5.54 22.11 -20.78
N VAL A 192 6.67 22.32 -21.47
CA VAL A 192 7.06 21.54 -22.64
C VAL A 192 7.64 20.21 -22.18
N ARG A 193 7.05 19.09 -22.64
CA ARG A 193 7.52 17.74 -22.33
C ARG A 193 8.64 17.33 -23.28
N ASP A 194 9.75 16.87 -22.73
CA ASP A 194 10.82 16.25 -23.49
C ASP A 194 10.40 14.82 -23.88
N LEU A 195 9.70 14.69 -25.01
CA LEU A 195 9.21 13.40 -25.53
C LEU A 195 10.33 12.34 -25.66
N ARG A 196 11.58 12.76 -25.88
CA ARG A 196 12.74 11.86 -25.93
C ARG A 196 13.05 11.24 -24.57
N LYS A 197 12.97 12.01 -23.49
CA LYS A 197 13.23 11.51 -22.13
C LYS A 197 12.09 10.60 -21.67
N GLU A 198 10.85 10.96 -22.01
CA GLU A 198 9.67 10.13 -21.76
C GLU A 198 9.76 8.80 -22.51
N ALA A 199 10.12 8.83 -23.80
CA ALA A 199 10.30 7.63 -24.60
C ALA A 199 11.41 6.72 -24.04
N VAL A 200 12.57 7.27 -23.68
CA VAL A 200 13.64 6.47 -23.06
C VAL A 200 13.20 5.90 -21.71
N SER A 201 12.37 6.61 -20.95
CA SER A 201 11.86 6.11 -19.67
C SER A 201 10.77 5.04 -19.81
N ALA A 202 9.96 5.09 -20.88
CA ALA A 202 8.81 4.22 -21.08
C ALA A 202 9.14 2.98 -21.93
N PHE A 203 10.00 3.12 -22.95
CA PHE A 203 10.26 2.06 -23.94
C PHE A 203 11.55 1.28 -23.69
N VAL A 204 12.48 1.80 -22.89
CA VAL A 204 13.74 1.09 -22.58
C VAL A 204 13.57 0.29 -21.29
N PRO A 205 13.76 -1.04 -21.32
CA PRO A 205 13.74 -1.86 -20.10
C PRO A 205 14.73 -1.34 -19.05
N THR A 206 14.35 -1.46 -17.78
CA THR A 206 15.13 -0.96 -16.65
C THR A 206 16.55 -1.52 -16.61
N ALA A 207 16.74 -2.78 -16.99
CA ALA A 207 18.06 -3.41 -17.07
C ALA A 207 18.99 -2.74 -18.09
N VAL A 208 18.48 -2.38 -19.26
CA VAL A 208 19.25 -1.66 -20.30
C VAL A 208 19.54 -0.24 -19.84
N LYS A 209 18.55 0.43 -19.24
CA LYS A 209 18.73 1.76 -18.65
C LYS A 209 19.81 1.78 -17.57
N MET A 210 19.87 0.75 -16.72
CA MET A 210 20.92 0.59 -15.71
C MET A 210 22.30 0.43 -16.34
N LYS A 211 22.43 -0.37 -17.40
CA LYS A 211 23.70 -0.54 -18.14
C LYS A 211 24.14 0.74 -18.84
N MET A 212 23.21 1.46 -19.48
CA MET A 212 23.48 2.76 -20.10
C MET A 212 23.92 3.79 -19.05
N ASN A 213 23.22 3.89 -17.92
CA ASN A 213 23.58 4.82 -16.85
C ASN A 213 24.95 4.49 -16.24
N LYS A 214 25.25 3.19 -16.08
CA LYS A 214 26.57 2.73 -15.64
C LYS A 214 27.65 3.10 -16.67
N GLY A 215 27.42 2.87 -17.96
CA GLY A 215 28.31 3.33 -19.04
C GLY A 215 28.50 4.86 -19.09
N GLN A 216 27.51 5.65 -18.65
CA GLN A 216 27.59 7.12 -18.53
C GLN A 216 28.20 7.59 -17.19
N GLY A 217 28.68 6.69 -16.32
CA GLY A 217 29.22 7.01 -15.00
C GLY A 217 28.18 7.40 -13.94
N GLN A 218 26.89 7.33 -14.26
CA GLN A 218 25.79 7.55 -13.33
C GLN A 218 25.41 6.25 -12.63
N GLY A 219 26.14 5.91 -11.56
CA GLY A 219 25.88 4.68 -10.80
C GLY A 219 26.91 4.29 -9.75
N GLY A 220 27.96 5.10 -9.55
CA GLY A 220 29.07 4.79 -8.64
C GLY A 220 30.29 4.23 -9.39
N LEU A 221 31.37 3.96 -8.64
CA LEU A 221 32.59 3.35 -9.17
C LEU A 221 32.25 1.98 -9.78
N ILE A 222 32.73 1.74 -11.00
CA ILE A 222 32.51 0.50 -11.76
C ILE A 222 33.75 -0.35 -11.57
N GLU A 223 33.56 -1.62 -11.19
CA GLU A 223 34.64 -2.58 -11.14
C GLU A 223 35.24 -2.78 -12.55
N PRO A 224 36.56 -2.91 -12.70
CA PRO A 224 37.20 -3.00 -14.01
C PRO A 224 36.66 -4.17 -14.86
N GLU A 225 36.35 -5.32 -14.24
CA GLU A 225 35.73 -6.46 -14.94
C GLU A 225 34.31 -6.15 -15.46
N GLU A 226 33.58 -5.24 -14.82
CA GLU A 226 32.25 -4.82 -15.26
C GLU A 226 32.32 -3.74 -16.33
N ALA A 227 33.39 -2.93 -16.35
CA ALA A 227 33.66 -1.98 -17.43
C ALA A 227 33.91 -2.71 -18.75
N ASP A 228 34.77 -3.74 -18.75
CA ASP A 228 35.09 -4.55 -19.93
C ASP A 228 33.85 -5.22 -20.52
N ARG A 229 32.93 -5.71 -19.67
CA ARG A 229 31.65 -6.28 -20.12
C ARG A 229 30.75 -5.22 -20.75
N LEU A 230 30.70 -4.02 -20.18
CA LEU A 230 29.91 -2.92 -20.75
C LEU A 230 30.51 -2.41 -22.06
N GLU A 231 31.83 -2.44 -22.21
CA GLU A 231 32.52 -2.17 -23.48
C GLU A 231 32.20 -3.24 -24.53
N GLN A 232 32.28 -4.52 -24.15
CA GLN A 232 31.96 -5.64 -25.04
C GLN A 232 30.50 -5.64 -25.48
N GLU A 233 29.58 -5.28 -24.59
CA GLU A 233 28.16 -5.11 -24.87
C GLU A 233 27.83 -3.79 -25.61
N GLY A 234 28.81 -2.89 -25.79
CA GLY A 234 28.67 -1.63 -26.53
C GLY A 234 27.98 -0.50 -25.78
N TYR A 235 27.83 -0.62 -24.45
CA TYR A 235 27.25 0.42 -23.59
C TYR A 235 28.28 1.46 -23.12
N LEU A 236 29.58 1.16 -23.25
CA LEU A 236 30.67 2.09 -22.97
C LEU A 236 31.35 2.46 -24.28
N LYS A 237 31.44 3.77 -24.55
CA LYS A 237 32.01 4.29 -25.80
C LYS A 237 33.50 4.53 -25.56
N THR A 238 34.35 3.69 -26.13
CA THR A 238 35.80 3.86 -26.05
C THR A 238 36.17 5.21 -26.69
N ALA A 239 36.97 5.99 -25.97
CA ALA A 239 37.29 7.38 -26.30
C ALA A 239 37.99 7.56 -27.67
N ASP A 240 38.47 6.48 -28.29
CA ASP A 240 39.20 6.48 -29.56
C ASP A 240 38.32 6.49 -30.84
N ARG A 241 36.98 6.48 -30.74
CA ARG A 241 36.10 6.36 -31.93
C ARG A 241 35.07 7.47 -32.18
N SER A 242 35.17 8.63 -31.53
CA SER A 242 34.31 9.76 -31.93
C SER A 242 34.91 11.12 -31.64
N SER A 243 35.73 11.61 -32.57
CA SER A 243 36.09 13.02 -32.70
C SER A 243 35.08 13.83 -33.53
N GLU A 244 33.93 13.26 -33.90
CA GLU A 244 32.94 13.99 -34.70
C GLU A 244 31.51 13.76 -34.16
N ALA A 245 30.79 14.88 -34.00
CA ALA A 245 29.35 15.03 -33.71
C ALA A 245 28.91 15.09 -32.22
N ARG A 246 29.02 16.28 -31.59
CA ARG A 246 27.92 17.25 -31.35
C ARG A 246 28.29 18.30 -30.27
N PRO A 247 27.68 19.50 -30.32
CA PRO A 247 28.12 20.66 -29.54
C PRO A 247 27.53 20.70 -28.13
N ASP A 248 28.35 21.23 -27.22
CA ASP A 248 28.08 22.03 -26.03
C ASP A 248 26.74 21.86 -25.31
N GLN A 249 26.78 21.26 -24.10
CA GLN A 249 26.25 21.88 -22.88
C GLN A 249 27.11 21.49 -21.68
N GLY A 250 27.69 22.50 -21.04
CA GLY A 250 28.76 22.39 -20.07
C GLY A 250 28.44 21.66 -18.78
N GLN A 251 29.40 20.82 -18.35
CA GLN A 251 29.83 20.73 -16.97
C GLN A 251 31.35 20.54 -16.96
N SER A 252 32.06 21.52 -16.42
CA SER A 252 33.50 21.50 -16.20
C SER A 252 33.90 20.29 -15.36
N SER A 253 34.63 19.35 -15.96
CA SER A 253 35.33 18.30 -15.20
C SER A 253 36.37 18.97 -14.32
N ARG A 254 36.23 18.80 -13.00
CA ARG A 254 37.24 19.21 -12.03
C ARG A 254 38.47 18.32 -12.22
N HIS A 255 39.50 18.88 -12.86
CA HIS A 255 40.83 18.32 -12.88
C HIS A 255 41.40 18.35 -11.45
N VAL A 256 41.74 17.19 -10.89
CA VAL A 256 42.48 17.08 -9.62
C VAL A 256 43.95 16.98 -9.99
N THR A 257 44.72 18.04 -9.76
CA THR A 257 46.18 18.01 -9.80
C THR A 257 46.68 17.49 -8.45
N MET A 258 47.43 16.38 -8.46
CA MET A 258 48.25 15.97 -7.32
C MET A 258 49.45 16.92 -7.25
N GLU A 259 49.58 17.62 -6.14
CA GLU A 259 50.74 18.46 -5.83
C GLU A 259 51.81 17.56 -5.20
N ASP A 260 52.93 17.39 -5.91
CA ASP A 260 54.12 16.72 -5.41
C ASP A 260 54.75 17.60 -4.30
N VAL A 261 54.90 17.02 -3.10
CA VAL A 261 55.65 17.65 -2.00
C VAL A 261 57.13 17.46 -2.30
N GLU A 262 57.78 18.51 -2.80
CA GLU A 262 59.23 18.59 -2.91
C GLU A 262 59.86 18.64 -1.51
N ASP A 263 60.68 17.62 -1.21
CA ASP A 263 61.61 17.60 -0.09
C ASP A 263 62.49 18.85 -0.07
N LYS A 264 62.53 19.55 1.06
CA LYS A 264 63.49 20.63 1.33
C LYS A 264 64.44 20.19 2.44
N GLU A 265 65.54 19.56 2.04
CA GLU A 265 66.81 19.59 2.78
C GLU A 265 67.50 20.94 2.54
N ALA A 266 67.71 21.70 3.62
CA ALA A 266 68.85 22.59 3.89
C ALA A 266 68.67 23.30 5.24
#